data_AF-A0A2W4YRA0-F1
#
_entry.id   AF-A0A2W4YRA0-F1
#
_cell.length_a   1.000
_cell.length_b   1.000
_cell.length_c   1.000
_cell.angle_alpha   90.00
_cell.angle_beta   90.00
_cell.angle_gamma   90.00
#
_symmetry.space_group_name_H-M   'P 1'
#
loop_
_entity.id
_entity.type
_entity.pdbx_description
1 polymer ?
#
loop_
_entity_poly.entity_id
_entity_poly.type
_entity_poly.pdbx_seq_one_letter_code
_entity_poly.pdbx_strand_id
1 'polypeptide(L)'
;VLYGRKPRTKSPEQMIAELEALYELGWRRSIFMVDDNFIGNKRNVKLMLKALAPWMKEKGYPFTFSTEASVDLANDQEMMDMMTECNFGAVFLGVETPDEDSLKVTQ
;
A
#
# COMPACT_ATOMS: atom_id res chain seq x y z
N VAL A 1 -0.07 -11.29 20.26
CA VAL A 1 -0.33 -11.07 18.82
C VAL A 1 -1.66 -10.33 18.71
N LEU A 2 -1.64 -9.02 18.50
CA LEU A 2 -2.84 -8.18 18.55
C LEU A 2 -3.79 -8.43 17.36
N TYR A 3 -3.25 -8.83 16.20
CA TYR A 3 -4.00 -8.88 14.92
C TYR A 3 -4.09 -10.27 14.25
N GLY A 4 -3.75 -11.34 14.98
CA GLY A 4 -3.76 -12.72 14.48
C GLY A 4 -2.50 -13.11 13.70
N ARG A 5 -2.30 -14.42 13.46
CA ARG A 5 -1.09 -14.96 12.79
C ARG A 5 -1.23 -15.09 11.27
N LYS A 6 -2.45 -15.01 10.74
CA LYS A 6 -2.73 -15.13 9.30
C LYS A 6 -3.15 -13.75 8.77
N PRO A 7 -2.37 -13.14 7.87
CA PRO A 7 -2.77 -11.92 7.18
C PRO A 7 -4.12 -12.12 6.47
N ARG A 8 -5.02 -11.16 6.60
CA ARG A 8 -6.30 -11.12 5.90
C ARG A 8 -6.26 -9.91 4.97
N THR A 9 -6.55 -10.12 3.70
CA THR A 9 -6.54 -9.06 2.69
C THR A 9 -7.91 -8.99 2.03
N LYS A 10 -8.37 -7.78 1.70
CA LYS A 10 -9.53 -7.60 0.82
C LYS A 10 -9.22 -8.14 -0.57
N SER A 11 -10.25 -8.52 -1.32
CA SER A 11 -10.06 -8.78 -2.75
C SER A 11 -9.82 -7.44 -3.48
N PRO A 12 -9.13 -7.45 -4.63
CA PRO A 12 -8.95 -6.24 -5.43
C PRO A 12 -10.28 -5.58 -5.81
N GLU A 13 -11.30 -6.37 -6.12
CA GLU A 13 -12.63 -5.91 -6.53
C GLU A 13 -13.34 -5.21 -5.37
N GLN A 14 -13.26 -5.76 -4.16
CA GLN A 14 -13.82 -5.12 -2.97
C GLN A 14 -13.16 -3.75 -2.72
N MET A 15 -11.84 -3.67 -2.81
CA MET A 15 -11.13 -2.41 -2.59
C MET A 15 -11.51 -1.34 -3.63
N ILE A 16 -11.58 -1.71 -4.92
CA ILE A 16 -12.01 -0.80 -5.98
C ILE A 16 -13.45 -0.34 -5.76
N ALA A 17 -14.36 -1.22 -5.34
CA ALA A 17 -15.74 -0.84 -5.03
C ALA A 17 -15.83 0.19 -3.88
N GLU A 18 -14.98 0.07 -2.87
CA GLU A 18 -14.89 1.06 -1.78
C GLU A 18 -14.32 2.40 -2.26
N LEU A 19 -13.31 2.38 -3.13
CA LEU A 19 -12.76 3.60 -3.77
C LEU A 19 -13.77 4.26 -4.71
N GLU A 20 -14.53 3.48 -5.47
CA GLU A 20 -15.63 3.96 -6.31
C GLU A 20 -16.69 4.65 -5.45
N ALA A 21 -17.06 4.06 -4.30
CA ALA A 21 -18.00 4.70 -3.39
C ALA A 21 -17.49 6.07 -2.88
N LEU A 22 -16.20 6.18 -2.52
CA LEU A 22 -15.60 7.47 -2.16
C LEU A 22 -15.63 8.46 -3.32
N TYR A 23 -15.38 7.99 -4.54
CA TYR A 23 -15.44 8.81 -5.74
C TYR A 23 -16.86 9.31 -6.01
N GLU A 24 -17.88 8.47 -5.90
CA GLU A 24 -19.29 8.87 -6.09
C GLU A 24 -19.77 9.82 -5.00
N LEU A 25 -19.23 9.71 -3.78
CA LEU A 25 -19.47 10.68 -2.69
C LEU A 25 -18.74 12.03 -2.88
N GLY A 26 -17.96 12.18 -3.95
CA GLY A 26 -17.28 13.43 -4.30
C GLY A 26 -15.88 13.62 -3.69
N TRP A 27 -15.32 12.61 -3.00
CA TRP A 27 -13.93 12.70 -2.52
C TRP A 27 -12.95 12.68 -3.69
N ARG A 28 -11.90 13.51 -3.69
CA ARG A 28 -10.89 13.60 -4.78
C ARG A 28 -9.48 13.91 -4.25
N ARG A 29 -9.17 13.50 -3.02
CA ARG A 29 -7.91 13.86 -2.34
C ARG A 29 -7.21 12.62 -1.80
N SER A 30 -6.15 12.85 -1.02
CA SER A 30 -5.31 11.81 -0.43
C SER A 30 -6.12 10.77 0.33
N ILE A 31 -5.77 9.51 0.11
CA ILE A 31 -6.23 8.36 0.88
C ILE A 31 -5.01 7.73 1.53
N PHE A 32 -5.07 7.54 2.84
CA PHE A 32 -4.05 6.82 3.58
C PHE A 32 -4.49 5.35 3.71
N MET A 33 -3.73 4.42 3.13
CA MET A 33 -3.96 2.98 3.24
C MET A 33 -3.46 2.51 4.61
N VAL A 34 -4.37 2.03 5.45
CA VAL A 34 -4.07 1.71 6.86
C VAL A 34 -3.82 0.21 7.03
N ASP A 35 -2.58 -0.20 6.77
CA ASP A 35 -2.07 -1.55 7.05
C ASP A 35 -0.91 -1.46 8.05
N ASP A 36 -0.73 -2.46 8.93
CA ASP A 36 0.43 -2.56 9.83
C ASP A 36 1.76 -2.57 9.04
N ASN A 37 1.74 -3.20 7.87
CA ASN A 37 2.78 -3.15 6.87
C ASN A 37 2.15 -3.44 5.51
N PHE A 38 2.07 -2.43 4.65
CA PHE A 38 1.45 -2.54 3.34
C PHE A 38 2.04 -3.67 2.50
N ILE A 39 3.36 -3.87 2.56
CA ILE A 39 4.03 -4.94 1.80
C ILE A 39 4.11 -6.29 2.54
N GLY A 40 3.41 -6.44 3.67
CA GLY A 40 3.38 -7.68 4.45
C GLY A 40 2.90 -8.90 3.64
N ASN A 41 2.14 -8.69 2.56
CA ASN A 41 1.84 -9.71 1.56
C ASN A 41 2.05 -9.17 0.14
N LYS A 42 3.31 -9.10 -0.29
CA LYS A 42 3.73 -8.58 -1.61
C LYS A 42 2.91 -9.13 -2.79
N ARG A 43 2.59 -10.43 -2.78
CA ARG A 43 1.78 -11.04 -3.85
C ARG A 43 0.40 -10.38 -3.97
N ASN A 44 -0.30 -10.22 -2.84
CA ASN A 44 -1.63 -9.64 -2.84
C ASN A 44 -1.60 -8.13 -3.16
N VAL A 45 -0.57 -7.42 -2.72
CA VAL A 45 -0.35 -6.01 -3.09
C VAL A 45 -0.17 -5.87 -4.60
N LYS A 46 0.70 -6.68 -5.24
CA LYS A 46 0.87 -6.63 -6.71
C LYS A 46 -0.43 -6.94 -7.45
N LEU A 47 -1.23 -7.90 -6.98
CA LEU A 47 -2.55 -8.18 -7.57
C LEU A 47 -3.51 -6.99 -7.43
N MET A 48 -3.51 -6.35 -6.26
CA MET A 48 -4.30 -5.17 -6.00
C MET A 48 -3.90 -3.99 -6.89
N LEU A 49 -2.60 -3.68 -6.98
CA LEU A 49 -2.07 -2.59 -7.80
C LEU A 49 -2.38 -2.81 -9.29
N LYS A 50 -2.29 -4.04 -9.78
CA LYS A 50 -2.68 -4.39 -11.16
C LYS A 50 -4.14 -4.09 -11.47
N ALA A 51 -5.03 -4.28 -10.51
CA ALA A 51 -6.45 -3.97 -10.68
C ALA A 51 -6.74 -2.47 -10.50
N LEU A 52 -6.00 -1.80 -9.61
CA LEU A 52 -6.16 -0.38 -9.32
C LEU A 52 -5.70 0.54 -10.46
N ALA A 53 -4.57 0.22 -11.11
CA ALA A 53 -3.99 1.01 -12.18
C ALA A 53 -4.98 1.39 -13.31
N PRO A 54 -5.72 0.44 -13.93
CA PRO A 54 -6.69 0.78 -14.97
C PRO A 54 -7.83 1.66 -14.44
N TRP A 55 -8.32 1.40 -13.22
CA TRP A 55 -9.38 2.20 -12.60
C TRP A 55 -8.92 3.64 -12.34
N MET A 56 -7.71 3.82 -11.81
CA MET A 56 -7.10 5.14 -11.61
C MET A 56 -6.99 5.90 -12.93
N LYS A 57 -6.53 5.23 -13.99
CA LYS A 57 -6.39 5.82 -15.33
C LYS A 57 -7.75 6.22 -15.91
N GLU A 58 -8.76 5.35 -15.80
CA GLU A 58 -10.12 5.60 -16.30
C GLU A 58 -10.74 6.83 -15.64
N LYS A 59 -10.56 6.97 -14.31
CA LYS A 59 -11.13 8.08 -13.53
C LYS A 59 -10.26 9.35 -13.57
N GLY A 60 -9.15 9.35 -14.31
CA GLY A 60 -8.27 10.51 -14.45
C GLY A 60 -7.44 10.82 -13.20
N TYR A 61 -7.01 9.78 -12.48
CA TYR A 61 -6.22 9.85 -11.24
C TYR A 61 -6.88 10.70 -10.14
N PRO A 62 -8.09 10.34 -9.69
CA PRO A 62 -8.86 11.17 -8.76
C PRO A 62 -8.30 11.19 -7.33
N PHE A 63 -7.42 10.25 -7.01
CA PHE A 63 -6.84 10.06 -5.67
C PHE A 63 -5.33 10.10 -5.72
N THR A 64 -4.73 10.52 -4.61
CA THR A 64 -3.33 10.25 -4.27
C THR A 64 -3.30 9.28 -3.10
N PHE A 65 -2.30 8.42 -3.03
CA PHE A 65 -2.18 7.46 -1.95
C PHE A 65 -0.93 7.67 -1.11
N SER A 66 -1.06 7.34 0.16
CA SER A 66 0.05 7.20 1.10
C SER A 66 -0.17 5.96 1.96
N THR A 67 0.91 5.38 2.48
CA THR A 67 0.86 4.14 3.27
C THR A 67 2.08 4.00 4.18
N GLU A 68 2.09 2.97 5.02
CA GLU A 68 3.24 2.54 5.81
C GLU A 68 3.79 1.21 5.31
N ALA A 69 5.12 1.09 5.21
CA ALA A 69 5.79 -0.12 4.77
C ALA A 69 7.15 -0.30 5.48
N SER A 70 7.63 -1.53 5.50
CA SER A 70 9.00 -1.84 5.94
C SER A 70 10.04 -1.43 4.90
N VAL A 71 11.28 -1.19 5.37
CA VAL A 71 12.44 -0.78 4.54
C VAL A 71 12.74 -1.74 3.39
N ASP A 72 12.39 -3.03 3.51
CA ASP A 72 12.62 -4.02 2.44
C ASP A 72 11.77 -3.79 1.17
N LEU A 73 10.86 -2.80 1.16
CA LEU A 73 10.26 -2.25 -0.05
C LEU A 73 11.33 -1.80 -1.06
N ALA A 74 12.45 -1.23 -0.58
CA ALA A 74 13.53 -0.71 -1.42
C ALA A 74 14.17 -1.80 -2.32
N ASN A 75 13.98 -3.08 -2.00
CA ASN A 75 14.50 -4.20 -2.78
C ASN A 75 13.54 -4.66 -3.90
N ASP A 76 12.34 -4.09 -4.03
CA ASP A 76 11.33 -4.48 -5.03
C ASP A 76 10.96 -3.29 -5.93
N GLN A 77 11.84 -3.00 -6.91
CA GLN A 77 11.64 -1.91 -7.87
C GLN A 77 10.31 -2.04 -8.64
N GLU A 78 9.95 -3.26 -9.05
CA GLU A 78 8.68 -3.52 -9.75
C GLU A 78 7.49 -3.09 -8.88
N MET A 79 7.50 -3.40 -7.59
CA MET A 79 6.45 -2.93 -6.67
C MET A 79 6.37 -1.40 -6.61
N MET A 80 7.53 -0.73 -6.48
CA MET A 80 7.57 0.74 -6.40
C MET A 80 7.08 1.41 -7.69
N ASP A 81 7.41 0.84 -8.85
CA ASP A 81 6.93 1.32 -10.15
C ASP A 81 5.39 1.18 -10.24
N MET A 82 4.85 0.03 -9.82
CA MET A 82 3.40 -0.20 -9.78
C MET A 82 2.67 0.72 -8.80
N MET A 83 3.27 0.98 -7.63
CA MET A 83 2.74 1.95 -6.66
C MET A 83 2.71 3.36 -7.27
N THR A 84 3.78 3.76 -7.95
CA THR A 84 3.87 5.05 -8.62
C THR A 84 2.83 5.18 -9.74
N GLU A 85 2.62 4.13 -10.54
CA GLU A 85 1.58 4.07 -11.57
C GLU A 85 0.17 4.27 -10.99
N CYS A 86 -0.06 3.83 -9.76
CA CYS A 86 -1.32 4.02 -9.03
C CYS A 86 -1.40 5.36 -8.26
N ASN A 87 -0.44 6.26 -8.41
CA ASN A 87 -0.37 7.57 -7.74
C ASN A 87 -0.13 7.49 -6.21
N PHE A 88 0.65 6.51 -5.76
CA PHE A 88 1.23 6.54 -4.40
C PHE A 88 2.36 7.58 -4.36
N GLY A 89 2.14 8.66 -3.60
CA GLY A 89 3.07 9.79 -3.52
C GLY A 89 3.94 9.81 -2.26
N ALA A 90 3.62 9.01 -1.25
CA ALA A 90 4.39 8.94 0.00
C ALA A 90 4.30 7.56 0.65
N VAL A 91 5.41 7.14 1.26
CA VAL A 91 5.49 5.92 2.09
C VAL A 91 6.18 6.28 3.39
N PHE A 92 5.54 5.98 4.51
CA PHE A 92 6.18 6.00 5.83
C PHE A 92 6.99 4.72 6.00
N LEU A 93 8.30 4.86 6.21
CA LEU A 93 9.23 3.73 6.35
C LEU A 93 9.68 3.58 7.81
N GLY A 94 9.44 2.41 8.39
CA GLY A 94 10.02 2.01 9.66
C GLY A 94 11.49 1.64 9.50
N VAL A 95 12.41 2.53 9.90
CA VAL A 95 13.87 2.29 9.93
C VAL A 95 14.34 1.66 11.24
N GLU A 96 13.50 1.62 12.27
CA GLU A 96 13.75 1.07 13.62
C GLU A 96 14.96 1.72 14.36
N THR A 97 16.18 1.46 13.92
CA THR A 97 17.42 2.05 14.48
C THR A 97 18.55 2.01 13.45
N PRO A 98 19.41 3.05 13.37
CA PRO A 98 20.61 3.03 12.54
C PRO A 98 21.77 2.23 13.15
N ASP A 99 21.66 1.78 14.40
CA ASP A 99 22.67 0.97 15.08
C ASP A 99 22.52 -0.52 14.70
N GLU A 100 23.52 -1.05 13.98
CA GLU A 100 23.56 -2.43 13.51
C GLU A 100 23.48 -3.46 14.64
N ASP A 101 24.00 -3.15 15.83
CA ASP A 101 23.98 -4.10 16.96
C ASP A 101 22.61 -4.14 17.61
N SER A 102 21.92 -3.01 17.70
CA SER A 102 20.52 -2.95 18.14
C SER A 102 19.57 -3.68 17.19
N LEU A 103 19.85 -3.67 15.88
CA LEU A 103 19.00 -4.33 14.86
C LEU A 103 18.94 -5.87 15.02
N LYS A 104 20.01 -6.48 15.55
CA LYS A 104 20.13 -7.93 15.75
C LYS A 104 19.26 -8.44 16.92
N VAL A 105 18.86 -7.57 17.84
CA VAL A 105 18.10 -7.95 19.05
C VAL A 105 16.59 -7.98 18.78
N THR A 106 16.14 -7.38 17.67
CA THR A 106 14.73 -7.21 17.29
C THR A 106 14.21 -8.15 16.20
N GLN A 107 15.06 -9.03 15.63
CA GLN A 107 14.70 -10.00 14.58
C GLN A 107 14.29 -11.37 15.12
#